data_AF-A0A921U8T9-F1
#
_entry.id   AF-A0A921U8T9-F1
#
_cell.length_a   1.000
_cell.length_b   1.000
_cell.length_c   1.000
_cell.angle_alpha   90.00
_cell.angle_beta   90.00
_cell.angle_gamma   90.00
#
_symmetry.space_group_name_H-M   'P 1'
#
loop_
_entity.id
_entity.type
_entity.pdbx_description
1 polymer ?
#
loop_
_entity_poly.entity_id
_entity_poly.type
_entity_poly.pdbx_seq_one_letter_code
_entity_poly.pdbx_strand_id
1 'polypeptide(L)'
;MPPAAATLLRRAPAVPFTARRTAVSRSGMARRLVTASAGAGGRAPAYGGLLLDAGGTLLQVARPVAETYASIGRRYGVMKPEKRIMEGFKRAFSAPWPKTLRYQGDGRPFWRIVVAEATDCTDDDYFEEVYQYYAHGDAWRLPVGADTALRELKDAGVKLAVVSNFDTRLRKLLKDLNVSDIP
;
A
#
# COMPACT_ATOMS: atom_id res chain seq x y z
N MET A 1 32.07 28.17 39.70
CA MET A 1 31.23 27.26 40.51
C MET A 1 31.01 25.98 39.70
N PRO A 2 31.23 24.80 40.29
CA PRO A 2 31.78 23.62 39.63
C PRO A 2 30.74 22.60 39.14
N PRO A 3 31.20 21.51 38.48
CA PRO A 3 30.41 20.59 37.66
C PRO A 3 30.16 19.22 38.36
N ALA A 4 29.83 18.19 37.56
CA ALA A 4 29.69 16.75 37.86
C ALA A 4 28.23 16.28 38.08
N ALA A 5 27.81 15.09 37.63
CA ALA A 5 28.56 13.84 37.57
C ALA A 5 28.14 12.91 36.42
N ALA A 6 29.15 12.26 35.85
CA ALA A 6 29.05 10.97 35.19
C ALA A 6 28.80 9.86 36.22
N THR A 7 28.09 8.78 35.87
CA THR A 7 28.28 7.41 36.40
C THR A 7 27.53 6.46 35.44
N LEU A 8 28.21 5.85 34.48
CA LEU A 8 28.76 4.48 34.51
C LEU A 8 27.73 3.35 34.58
N LEU A 9 27.62 2.67 33.43
CA LEU A 9 27.53 1.22 33.23
C LEU A 9 27.47 0.34 34.49
N ARG A 10 26.49 -0.57 34.51
CA ARG A 10 26.74 -1.93 35.00
C ARG A 10 25.88 -2.96 34.25
N ARG A 11 26.56 -3.97 33.72
CA ARG A 11 26.05 -5.15 33.03
C ARG A 11 26.12 -6.36 33.99
N ALA A 12 25.18 -7.30 33.81
CA ALA A 12 25.22 -8.74 34.14
C ALA A 12 25.09 -9.16 35.63
N PRO A 13 24.65 -10.40 35.97
CA PRO A 13 24.62 -11.61 35.13
C PRO A 13 23.32 -12.46 35.13
N ALA A 14 23.36 -13.48 34.25
CA ALA A 14 22.40 -14.56 34.08
C ALA A 14 22.42 -15.57 35.25
N VAL A 15 21.31 -16.29 35.42
CA VAL A 15 21.20 -17.43 36.34
C VAL A 15 20.71 -18.65 35.53
N PRO A 16 21.44 -19.77 35.49
CA PRO A 16 20.94 -21.02 34.94
C PRO A 16 20.32 -21.85 36.06
N PHE A 17 19.22 -22.55 35.77
CA PHE A 17 18.84 -23.71 36.55
C PHE A 17 18.42 -24.85 35.61
N THR A 18 19.21 -25.91 35.64
CA THR A 18 18.97 -27.19 34.99
C THR A 18 18.25 -28.11 35.98
N ALA A 19 17.27 -28.87 35.50
CA ALA A 19 16.95 -30.18 36.07
C ALA A 19 16.33 -31.08 34.98
N ARG A 20 17.03 -32.19 34.71
CA ARG A 20 16.62 -33.32 33.88
C ARG A 20 15.70 -34.27 34.68
N ARG A 21 14.81 -34.96 33.96
CA ARG A 21 14.42 -36.40 34.09
C ARG A 21 13.53 -36.72 32.87
N THR A 22 13.98 -37.45 31.83
CA THR A 22 13.89 -38.92 31.61
C THR A 22 12.56 -39.54 32.07
N ALA A 23 11.81 -40.36 31.33
CA ALA A 23 11.87 -40.92 29.96
C ALA A 23 10.53 -41.65 29.67
N VAL A 24 10.41 -42.22 28.46
CA VAL A 24 9.60 -43.40 28.03
C VAL A 24 8.56 -43.14 26.92
N SER A 25 9.03 -43.44 25.71
CA SER A 25 8.42 -44.18 24.59
C SER A 25 6.92 -44.51 24.63
N ARG A 26 6.20 -44.07 23.59
CA ARG A 26 5.31 -44.96 22.82
C ARG A 26 5.42 -44.69 21.32
N SER A 27 5.80 -45.76 20.62
CA SER A 27 5.70 -45.94 19.18
C SER A 27 4.30 -45.62 18.68
N GLY A 28 4.22 -44.83 17.60
CA GLY A 28 3.00 -44.49 16.90
C GLY A 28 3.36 -44.02 15.50
N MET A 29 3.53 -44.98 14.59
CA MET A 29 3.70 -44.73 13.16
C MET A 29 2.41 -44.10 12.63
N ALA A 30 2.31 -42.78 12.67
CA ALA A 30 1.24 -42.05 12.01
C ALA A 30 1.46 -42.20 10.50
N ARG A 31 0.79 -43.19 9.91
CA ARG A 31 0.56 -43.29 8.47
C ARG A 31 -0.02 -41.95 8.00
N ARG A 32 0.82 -41.07 7.44
CA ARG A 32 0.34 -39.97 6.61
C ARG A 32 -0.36 -40.62 5.43
N LEU A 33 -1.69 -40.60 5.44
CA LEU A 33 -2.46 -40.74 4.21
C LEU A 33 -2.01 -39.60 3.30
N VAL A 34 -1.18 -39.93 2.32
CA VAL A 34 -0.99 -39.11 1.15
C VAL A 34 -2.31 -39.20 0.40
N THR A 35 -3.20 -38.23 0.61
CA THR A 35 -4.24 -37.95 -0.37
C THR A 35 -3.51 -37.55 -1.64
N ALA A 36 -3.44 -38.48 -2.59
CA ALA A 36 -3.09 -38.16 -3.96
C ALA A 36 -4.13 -37.15 -4.44
N SER A 37 -3.79 -35.86 -4.44
CA SER A 37 -4.46 -34.94 -5.36
C SER A 37 -4.12 -35.48 -6.73
N ALA A 38 -5.14 -35.94 -7.46
CA ALA A 38 -5.02 -36.24 -8.87
C ALA A 38 -4.23 -35.10 -9.51
N GLY A 39 -3.03 -35.40 -9.98
CA GLY A 39 -2.21 -34.46 -10.71
C GLY A 39 -2.97 -34.10 -11.97
N ALA A 40 -3.64 -32.95 -11.95
CA ALA A 40 -3.80 -32.20 -13.18
C ALA A 40 -2.38 -31.88 -13.62
N GLY A 41 -1.92 -32.54 -14.69
CA GLY A 41 -0.65 -32.28 -15.35
C GLY A 41 -0.66 -30.89 -15.99
N GLY A 42 -0.81 -29.85 -15.17
CA GLY A 42 -0.69 -28.46 -15.55
C GLY A 42 0.76 -28.24 -15.95
N ARG A 43 0.99 -28.09 -17.25
CA ARG A 43 2.26 -27.60 -17.78
C ARG A 43 2.65 -26.34 -16.99
N ALA A 44 3.88 -26.28 -16.52
CA ALA A 44 4.41 -25.11 -15.82
C ALA A 44 4.08 -23.83 -16.63
N PRO A 45 3.74 -22.72 -15.95
CA PRO A 45 3.35 -21.51 -16.64
C PRO A 45 4.47 -21.05 -17.57
N ALA A 46 4.09 -20.52 -18.74
CA ALA A 46 5.07 -20.02 -19.72
C ALA A 46 5.97 -18.92 -19.13
N TYR A 47 5.47 -18.20 -18.12
CA TYR A 47 6.18 -17.16 -17.38
C TYR A 47 6.13 -17.45 -15.89
N GLY A 48 7.29 -17.37 -15.22
CA GLY A 48 7.39 -17.63 -13.78
C GLY A 48 6.96 -16.46 -12.88
N GLY A 49 6.73 -15.27 -13.45
CA GLY A 49 6.24 -14.12 -12.71
C GLY A 49 5.73 -12.96 -13.56
N LEU A 50 4.97 -12.07 -12.92
CA LEU A 50 4.35 -10.88 -13.51
C LEU A 50 4.55 -9.68 -12.56
N LEU A 51 5.10 -8.59 -13.10
CA LEU A 51 5.22 -7.31 -12.42
C LEU A 51 4.07 -6.40 -12.85
N LEU A 52 3.36 -5.84 -11.87
CA LEU A 52 2.15 -5.03 -12.07
C LEU A 52 2.41 -3.61 -11.61
N ASP A 53 2.06 -2.62 -12.42
CA ASP A 53 1.94 -1.25 -11.92
C ASP A 53 0.69 -1.13 -11.02
N ALA A 54 0.70 -0.14 -10.13
CA ALA A 54 -0.45 0.18 -9.30
C ALA A 54 -1.39 1.16 -10.01
N GLY A 55 -0.96 2.40 -10.26
CA GLY A 55 -1.83 3.47 -10.74
C GLY A 55 -2.31 3.24 -12.16
N GLY A 56 -3.63 3.27 -12.40
CA GLY A 56 -4.19 3.07 -13.74
C GLY A 56 -4.13 1.64 -14.26
N THR A 57 -3.45 0.73 -13.55
CA THR A 57 -3.49 -0.72 -13.78
C THR A 57 -4.36 -1.37 -12.70
N LEU A 58 -3.87 -1.54 -11.47
CA LEU A 58 -4.62 -2.13 -10.36
C LEU A 58 -5.54 -1.13 -9.65
N LEU A 59 -5.09 0.11 -9.46
CA LEU A 59 -5.81 1.13 -8.73
C LEU A 59 -6.53 2.07 -9.69
N GLN A 60 -7.86 1.99 -9.68
CA GLN A 60 -8.75 2.92 -10.38
C GLN A 60 -9.43 3.80 -9.34
N VAL A 61 -9.57 5.10 -9.62
CA VAL A 61 -10.34 5.98 -8.76
C VAL A 61 -11.80 5.54 -8.74
N ALA A 62 -12.38 5.41 -7.53
CA ALA A 62 -13.78 5.01 -7.38
C ALA A 62 -14.76 6.12 -7.80
N ARG A 63 -14.35 7.37 -7.57
CA ARG A 63 -15.07 8.58 -7.97
C ARG A 63 -14.16 9.50 -8.78
N PRO A 64 -14.70 10.31 -9.72
CA PRO A 64 -13.92 11.30 -10.44
C PRO A 64 -13.16 12.24 -9.49
N VAL A 65 -11.88 12.49 -9.77
CA VAL A 65 -11.02 13.31 -8.89
C VAL A 65 -11.61 14.70 -8.64
N ALA A 66 -12.15 15.33 -9.68
CA ALA A 66 -12.73 16.66 -9.58
C ALA A 66 -14.02 16.69 -8.75
N GLU A 67 -14.85 15.66 -8.84
CA GLU A 67 -16.05 15.51 -8.02
C GLU A 67 -15.66 15.37 -6.54
N THR A 68 -14.66 14.55 -6.23
CA THR A 68 -14.13 14.41 -4.86
C THR A 68 -13.63 15.74 -4.31
N TYR A 69 -12.78 16.45 -5.06
CA TYR A 69 -12.25 17.76 -4.66
C TYR A 69 -13.36 18.78 -4.44
N ALA A 70 -14.33 18.86 -5.37
CA ALA A 70 -15.47 19.76 -5.21
C ALA A 70 -16.33 19.39 -4.00
N SER A 71 -16.62 18.10 -3.80
CA SER A 71 -17.46 17.62 -2.71
C SER A 71 -16.87 17.92 -1.33
N ILE A 72 -15.57 17.64 -1.13
CA ILE A 72 -14.87 17.93 0.13
C ILE A 72 -14.71 19.44 0.27
N GLY A 73 -14.28 20.12 -0.79
CA GLY A 73 -13.93 21.53 -0.81
C GLY A 73 -15.09 22.49 -0.56
N ARG A 74 -16.35 22.09 -0.77
CA ARG A 74 -17.53 22.94 -0.48
C ARG A 74 -17.53 23.49 0.95
N ARG A 75 -17.09 22.70 1.94
CA ARG A 75 -16.99 23.15 3.34
C ARG A 75 -15.89 24.17 3.59
N TYR A 76 -14.92 24.22 2.69
CA TYR A 76 -13.75 25.10 2.72
C TYR A 76 -13.88 26.28 1.72
N GLY A 77 -15.08 26.49 1.15
CA GLY A 77 -15.34 27.58 0.21
C GLY A 77 -14.93 27.30 -1.25
N VAL A 78 -14.57 26.07 -1.61
CA VAL A 78 -14.30 25.70 -3.00
C VAL A 78 -15.62 25.66 -3.78
N MET A 79 -15.84 26.69 -4.60
CA MET A 79 -17.01 26.82 -5.50
C MET A 79 -16.68 26.55 -6.97
N LYS A 80 -15.45 26.10 -7.25
CA LYS A 80 -14.93 25.91 -8.60
C LYS A 80 -15.66 24.74 -9.29
N PRO A 81 -16.13 24.90 -10.55
CA PRO A 81 -16.77 23.80 -11.27
C PRO A 81 -15.80 22.64 -11.49
N GLU A 82 -16.31 21.40 -11.42
CA GLU A 82 -15.50 20.17 -11.57
C GLU A 82 -14.64 20.16 -12.84
N LYS A 83 -15.17 20.67 -13.96
CA LYS A 83 -14.40 20.81 -15.21
C LYS A 83 -13.14 21.66 -15.01
N ARG A 84 -13.25 22.80 -14.33
CA ARG A 84 -12.12 23.71 -14.05
C ARG A 84 -11.16 23.11 -13.03
N ILE A 85 -11.68 22.34 -12.06
CA ILE A 85 -10.85 21.57 -11.13
C ILE A 85 -10.02 20.54 -11.87
N MET A 86 -10.64 19.77 -12.77
CA MET A 86 -9.94 18.75 -13.57
C MET A 86 -8.90 19.39 -14.50
N GLU A 87 -9.19 20.56 -15.10
CA GLU A 87 -8.22 21.30 -15.90
C GLU A 87 -7.00 21.71 -15.05
N GLY A 88 -7.22 22.26 -13.85
CA GLY A 88 -6.12 22.63 -12.94
C GLY A 88 -5.32 21.43 -12.46
N PHE A 89 -6.00 20.34 -12.10
CA PHE A 89 -5.37 19.07 -11.76
C PHE A 89 -4.44 18.58 -12.88
N LYS A 90 -4.93 18.53 -14.13
CA LYS A 90 -4.13 18.09 -15.28
C LYS A 90 -2.92 18.99 -15.52
N ARG A 91 -3.08 20.32 -15.39
CA ARG A 91 -1.96 21.27 -15.52
C ARG A 91 -0.91 21.03 -14.45
N ALA A 92 -1.30 20.99 -13.18
CA ALA A 92 -0.38 20.77 -12.07
C ALA A 92 0.29 19.40 -12.15
N PHE A 93 -0.49 18.36 -12.40
CA PHE A 93 0.03 16.99 -12.42
C PHE A 93 1.06 16.79 -13.54
N SER A 94 0.86 17.39 -14.71
CA SER A 94 1.77 17.27 -15.85
C SER A 94 2.92 18.28 -15.87
N ALA A 95 2.98 19.20 -14.90
CA ALA A 95 4.04 20.21 -14.85
C ALA A 95 5.42 19.58 -14.56
N PRO A 96 6.51 20.20 -15.05
CA PRO A 96 7.88 19.66 -14.95
C PRO A 96 8.49 19.91 -13.56
N TRP A 97 7.91 19.32 -12.54
CA TRP A 97 8.41 19.41 -11.16
C TRP A 97 9.78 18.72 -11.00
N PRO A 98 10.59 19.15 -10.01
CA PRO A 98 11.78 18.40 -9.62
C PRO A 98 11.44 16.94 -9.36
N LYS A 99 12.23 16.01 -9.94
CA LYS A 99 11.96 14.56 -9.88
C LYS A 99 11.75 14.03 -8.45
N THR A 100 12.42 14.65 -7.47
CA THR A 100 12.33 14.24 -6.07
C THR A 100 11.04 14.67 -5.40
N LEU A 101 10.38 15.75 -5.84
CA LEU A 101 9.24 16.36 -5.14
C LEU A 101 8.09 15.39 -4.91
N ARG A 102 7.81 14.52 -5.89
CA ARG A 102 6.76 13.50 -5.81
C ARG A 102 7.02 12.41 -4.77
N TYR A 103 8.29 12.19 -4.43
CA TYR A 103 8.74 11.07 -3.59
C TYR A 103 9.39 11.54 -2.29
N GLN A 104 9.37 12.83 -2.00
CA GLN A 104 9.84 13.38 -0.73
C GLN A 104 8.85 13.03 0.38
N GLY A 105 9.34 12.34 1.41
CA GLY A 105 8.52 11.88 2.52
C GLY A 105 7.40 10.97 2.04
N ASP A 106 6.15 11.33 2.32
CA ASP A 106 4.94 10.65 1.88
C ASP A 106 4.29 11.29 0.63
N GLY A 107 5.02 12.17 -0.06
CA GLY A 107 4.54 12.85 -1.27
C GLY A 107 3.57 14.00 -1.01
N ARG A 108 3.24 14.32 0.25
CA ARG A 108 2.39 15.47 0.60
C ARG A 108 2.83 16.79 -0.03
N PRO A 109 4.13 17.16 -0.08
CA PRO A 109 4.54 18.44 -0.68
C PRO A 109 4.10 18.57 -2.14
N PHE A 110 4.22 17.50 -2.93
CA PHE A 110 3.74 17.46 -4.30
C PHE A 110 2.21 17.56 -4.37
N TRP A 111 1.51 16.72 -3.60
CA TRP A 111 0.05 16.68 -3.65
C TRP A 111 -0.60 17.99 -3.19
N ARG A 112 0.01 18.69 -2.24
CA ARG A 112 -0.45 20.01 -1.77
C ARG A 112 -0.48 21.02 -2.90
N ILE A 113 0.57 21.07 -3.72
CA ILE A 113 0.64 21.93 -4.90
C ILE A 113 -0.45 21.56 -5.91
N VAL A 114 -0.63 20.26 -6.17
CA VAL A 114 -1.64 19.77 -7.12
C VAL A 114 -3.06 20.11 -6.68
N VAL A 115 -3.39 19.91 -5.40
CA VAL A 115 -4.71 20.25 -4.83
C VAL A 115 -4.96 21.75 -4.89
N ALA A 116 -3.96 22.56 -4.51
CA ALA A 116 -4.06 24.00 -4.53
C ALA A 116 -4.28 24.54 -5.95
N GLU A 117 -3.49 24.13 -6.94
CA GLU A 117 -3.66 24.57 -8.35
C GLU A 117 -4.98 24.06 -8.96
N ALA A 118 -5.43 22.87 -8.56
CA ALA A 118 -6.72 22.35 -9.03
C ALA A 118 -7.88 23.21 -8.52
N THR A 119 -7.85 23.63 -7.27
CA THR A 119 -9.03 24.16 -6.55
C THR A 119 -8.98 25.64 -6.21
N ASP A 120 -7.82 26.28 -6.36
CA ASP A 120 -7.50 27.62 -5.88
C ASP A 120 -7.66 27.77 -4.35
N CYS A 121 -7.53 26.67 -3.61
CA CYS A 121 -7.65 26.63 -2.15
C CYS A 121 -6.35 26.12 -1.52
N THR A 122 -5.80 26.92 -0.60
CA THR A 122 -4.56 26.63 0.13
C THR A 122 -4.79 26.30 1.60
N ASP A 123 -6.04 26.03 1.98
CA ASP A 123 -6.40 25.63 3.33
C ASP A 123 -5.76 24.27 3.68
N ASP A 124 -5.07 24.21 4.82
CA ASP A 124 -4.33 23.02 5.26
C ASP A 124 -5.25 21.86 5.65
N ASP A 125 -6.40 22.17 6.28
CA ASP A 125 -7.37 21.17 6.69
C ASP A 125 -8.10 20.59 5.47
N TYR A 126 -8.39 21.42 4.48
CA TYR A 126 -8.92 20.96 3.19
C TYR A 126 -7.96 19.98 2.51
N PHE A 127 -6.68 20.36 2.42
CA PHE A 127 -5.66 19.48 1.86
C PHE A 127 -5.57 18.16 2.63
N GLU A 128 -5.55 18.22 3.96
CA GLU A 128 -5.45 17.02 4.79
C GLU A 128 -6.62 16.08 4.55
N GLU A 129 -7.85 16.60 4.50
CA GLU A 129 -9.03 15.77 4.27
C GLU A 129 -9.00 15.11 2.89
N VAL A 130 -8.62 15.83 1.84
CA VAL A 130 -8.44 15.27 0.50
C VAL A 130 -7.34 14.21 0.50
N TYR A 131 -6.21 14.48 1.15
CA TYR A 131 -5.09 13.55 1.19
C TYR A 131 -5.45 12.25 1.91
N GLN A 132 -6.16 12.35 3.04
CA GLN A 132 -6.64 11.20 3.81
C GLN A 132 -7.70 10.41 3.06
N TYR A 133 -8.62 11.07 2.34
CA TYR A 133 -9.60 10.37 1.50
C TYR A 133 -8.92 9.35 0.56
N TYR A 134 -7.86 9.76 -0.15
CA TYR A 134 -7.10 8.86 -1.03
C TYR A 134 -6.17 7.87 -0.31
N ALA A 135 -6.03 7.96 1.01
CA ALA A 135 -5.31 6.98 1.85
C ALA A 135 -6.19 5.80 2.30
N HIS A 136 -7.49 5.83 1.99
CA HIS A 136 -8.45 4.77 2.29
C HIS A 136 -8.83 3.97 1.05
N GLY A 137 -9.00 2.65 1.23
CA GLY A 137 -9.41 1.73 0.15
C GLY A 137 -10.67 2.15 -0.60
N ASP A 138 -11.64 2.79 0.08
CA ASP A 138 -12.92 3.21 -0.52
C ASP A 138 -12.78 4.28 -1.62
N ALA A 139 -11.66 5.02 -1.65
CA ALA A 139 -11.36 5.94 -2.74
C ALA A 139 -10.93 5.22 -4.03
N TRP A 140 -10.70 3.91 -3.95
CA TRP A 140 -10.14 3.08 -5.01
C TRP A 140 -11.02 1.87 -5.30
N ARG A 141 -10.85 1.34 -6.50
CA ARG A 141 -11.42 0.06 -6.91
C ARG A 141 -10.46 -0.66 -7.84
N LEU A 142 -10.58 -1.98 -7.86
CA LEU A 142 -9.90 -2.79 -8.86
C LEU A 142 -10.65 -2.71 -10.21
N PRO A 143 -9.96 -2.88 -11.34
CA PRO A 143 -10.62 -3.14 -12.62
C PRO A 143 -11.51 -4.38 -12.54
N VAL A 144 -12.56 -4.39 -13.33
CA VAL A 144 -13.46 -5.54 -13.44
C VAL A 144 -12.66 -6.77 -13.86
N GLY A 145 -12.76 -7.85 -13.07
CA GLY A 145 -12.09 -9.12 -13.33
C GLY A 145 -10.62 -9.18 -12.89
N ALA A 146 -10.05 -8.09 -12.36
CA ALA A 146 -8.67 -8.09 -11.89
C ALA A 146 -8.45 -9.09 -10.74
N ASP A 147 -9.40 -9.18 -9.80
CA ASP A 147 -9.34 -10.13 -8.69
C ASP A 147 -9.34 -11.59 -9.17
N THR A 148 -10.17 -11.91 -10.17
CA THR A 148 -10.19 -13.24 -10.79
C THR A 148 -8.90 -13.54 -11.52
N ALA A 149 -8.42 -12.63 -12.36
CA ALA A 149 -7.20 -12.82 -13.12
C ALA A 149 -5.97 -13.01 -12.21
N LEU A 150 -5.86 -12.23 -11.13
CA LEU A 150 -4.77 -12.37 -10.16
C LEU A 150 -4.81 -13.71 -9.43
N ARG A 151 -6.01 -14.19 -9.06
CA ARG A 151 -6.18 -15.52 -8.46
C ARG A 151 -5.79 -16.64 -9.42
N GLU A 152 -6.27 -16.60 -10.66
CA GLU A 152 -5.96 -17.62 -11.67
C GLU A 152 -4.46 -17.69 -11.97
N LEU A 153 -3.79 -16.54 -12.08
CA LEU A 153 -2.33 -16.49 -12.25
C LEU A 153 -1.59 -17.12 -11.08
N LYS A 154 -2.03 -16.81 -9.85
CA LYS A 154 -1.45 -17.37 -8.63
C LYS A 154 -1.65 -18.88 -8.55
N ASP A 155 -2.85 -19.37 -8.85
CA ASP A 155 -3.19 -20.79 -8.87
C ASP A 155 -2.41 -21.55 -9.95
N ALA A 156 -2.08 -20.89 -11.06
CA ALA A 156 -1.19 -21.40 -12.10
C ALA A 156 0.31 -21.38 -11.72
N GLY A 157 0.67 -20.88 -10.53
CA GLY A 157 2.05 -20.83 -10.03
C GLY A 157 2.87 -19.63 -10.50
N VAL A 158 2.23 -18.59 -11.05
CA VAL A 158 2.90 -17.34 -11.44
C VAL A 158 3.16 -16.48 -10.21
N LYS A 159 4.39 -16.03 -10.01
CA LYS A 159 4.73 -15.07 -8.95
C LYS A 159 4.26 -13.67 -9.33
N LEU A 160 3.50 -13.02 -8.47
CA LEU A 160 3.00 -11.67 -8.72
C LEU A 160 3.83 -10.68 -7.89
N ALA A 161 4.09 -9.48 -8.39
CA ALA A 161 4.64 -8.40 -7.59
C ALA A 161 4.16 -7.04 -8.11
N VAL A 162 3.94 -6.09 -7.20
CA VAL A 162 3.58 -4.71 -7.56
C VAL A 162 4.83 -3.85 -7.59
N VAL A 163 5.06 -3.16 -8.71
CA VAL A 163 6.16 -2.22 -8.92
C VAL A 163 5.57 -0.89 -9.33
N SER A 164 5.67 0.12 -8.47
CA SER A 164 5.01 1.40 -8.74
C SER A 164 5.79 2.60 -8.20
N ASN A 165 5.57 3.75 -8.84
CA ASN A 165 6.00 5.06 -8.37
C ASN A 165 5.01 5.72 -7.40
N PHE A 166 4.00 4.98 -6.93
CA PHE A 166 3.05 5.47 -5.95
C PHE A 166 3.75 5.86 -4.65
N ASP A 167 3.18 6.83 -3.93
CA ASP A 167 3.71 7.24 -2.63
C ASP A 167 3.51 6.17 -1.53
N THR A 168 3.95 6.49 -0.32
CA THR A 168 4.01 5.56 0.81
C THR A 168 2.67 4.93 1.21
N ARG A 169 1.53 5.47 0.74
CA ARG A 169 0.19 4.94 1.04
C ARG A 169 -0.11 3.62 0.34
N LEU A 170 0.58 3.30 -0.77
CA LEU A 170 0.27 2.14 -1.61
C LEU A 170 0.16 0.82 -0.84
N ARG A 171 1.10 0.54 0.07
CA ARG A 171 1.10 -0.71 0.84
C ARG A 171 -0.16 -0.91 1.67
N LYS A 172 -0.70 0.17 2.25
CA LYS A 172 -1.96 0.13 2.98
C LYS A 172 -3.13 -0.08 2.02
N LEU A 173 -3.16 0.64 0.90
CA LEU A 173 -4.23 0.53 -0.10
C LEU A 173 -4.36 -0.88 -0.67
N LEU A 174 -3.23 -1.54 -0.97
CA LEU A 174 -3.25 -2.93 -1.43
C LEU A 174 -3.80 -3.90 -0.37
N LYS A 175 -3.72 -3.56 0.93
CA LYS A 175 -4.31 -4.37 2.02
C LYS A 175 -5.80 -4.16 2.09
N ASP A 176 -6.22 -2.90 2.08
CA ASP A 176 -7.63 -2.52 2.10
C ASP A 176 -8.41 -3.16 0.92
N LEU A 177 -7.75 -3.34 -0.24
CA LEU A 177 -8.32 -3.95 -1.44
C LEU A 177 -8.13 -5.47 -1.54
N ASN A 178 -7.61 -6.14 -0.51
CA ASN A 178 -7.31 -7.59 -0.52
C ASN A 178 -6.38 -8.05 -1.67
N VAL A 179 -5.47 -7.17 -2.09
CA VAL A 179 -4.43 -7.46 -3.11
C VAL A 179 -3.10 -7.88 -2.46
N SER A 180 -2.98 -7.73 -1.13
CA SER A 180 -1.71 -7.90 -0.40
C SER A 180 -1.21 -9.32 -0.23
N ASP A 181 -2.01 -10.31 -0.61
CA ASP A 181 -1.58 -11.71 -0.64
C ASP A 181 -0.81 -12.07 -1.93
N ILE A 182 -0.38 -11.02 -2.66
CA ILE A 182 0.64 -11.08 -3.71
C ILE A 182 2.02 -11.05 -3.01
N PRO A 183 2.74 -12.19 -2.95
CA PRO A 183 3.99 -12.31 -2.19
C PRO A 183 5.15 -11.46 -2.72
#